data_AF-A0A7V6KWA3-F1
#
_entry.id   AF-A0A7V6KWA3-F1
#
_cell.length_a   1.000
_cell.length_b   1.000
_cell.length_c   1.000
_cell.angle_alpha   90.00
_cell.angle_beta   90.00
_cell.angle_gamma   90.00
#
_symmetry.space_group_name_H-M   'P 1'
#
loop_
_entity.id
_entity.type
_entity.pdbx_description
1 polymer ?
#
loop_
_entity_poly.entity_id
_entity_poly.type
_entity_poly.pdbx_seq_one_letter_code
_entity_poly.pdbx_strand_id
1 'polypeptide(L)'
;ISKQALGITAGVIILVILVFGWTQVKNVDTEVSSKLMPSHLVSSIRNITLSDRNVQERFVFWQDALKIVRDYPVFGLGGGAFEETYRRYQSYYYSSTQTHNHYVQMWAEVGTVGLFIFLALWVCYIWTVYKLWWRQKDGETKLLVWSMFGTAAMLGLHAFLDFDLSLSAITMVLFAMFGLTRGVERYTGKEYQYKSYEKLAPWKWAYQAGVIGFCVIVIVYMSMLNLGYSHAVAASKAFHAQDLNRAKVEFEKAISLDRLNVDYRADLSKIYLSLGDKVKALETAEEAVNLAPYNVEAIGNAVNMHAQANNIDQVLAYSEKLVENFPFNVQLWEGLNYRYFVAGYLPWTNGENAEAEKFLAKAIEIPARIEKQMAGVTEQYRSMWGTQKLPVLSITPALQLYTGAAQYILHDWEQAEINLKAAFETIDNKELKGEAAMWLSVLYLKQEKDQQAREIVAQGKKLMDNFEGNVIGLIKLDVIN
;
A
#
# COMPACT_ATOMS: atom_id res chain seq x y z
N ILE A 1 36.10 -42.08 -14.82
CA ILE A 1 35.16 -41.19 -14.11
C ILE A 1 34.17 -40.65 -15.14
N SER A 2 32.85 -40.80 -14.94
CA SER A 2 31.88 -40.27 -15.92
C SER A 2 31.96 -38.75 -15.97
N LYS A 3 31.72 -38.13 -17.14
CA LYS A 3 31.68 -36.65 -17.26
C LYS A 3 30.69 -36.01 -16.27
N GLN A 4 29.65 -36.76 -15.89
CA GLN A 4 28.66 -36.39 -14.87
C GLN A 4 29.26 -36.36 -13.46
N ALA A 5 30.05 -37.38 -13.09
CA ALA A 5 30.77 -37.37 -11.83
C ALA A 5 31.75 -36.20 -11.77
N LEU A 6 32.50 -35.92 -12.86
CA LEU A 6 33.38 -34.75 -12.93
C LEU A 6 32.63 -33.41 -12.78
N GLY A 7 31.46 -33.26 -13.40
CA GLY A 7 30.64 -32.04 -13.29
C GLY A 7 30.05 -31.84 -11.89
N ILE A 8 29.55 -32.91 -11.25
CA ILE A 8 29.05 -32.86 -9.87
C ILE A 8 30.21 -32.55 -8.91
N THR A 9 31.37 -33.20 -9.08
CA THR A 9 32.54 -32.92 -8.26
C THR A 9 33.02 -31.48 -8.44
N ALA A 10 33.04 -30.95 -9.67
CA ALA A 10 33.40 -29.55 -9.91
C ALA A 10 32.40 -28.57 -9.27
N GLY A 11 31.09 -28.84 -9.37
CA GLY A 11 30.06 -28.05 -8.71
C GLY A 11 30.16 -28.07 -7.19
N VAL A 12 30.41 -29.25 -6.60
CA VAL A 12 30.66 -29.40 -5.16
C VAL A 12 31.94 -28.68 -4.74
N ILE A 13 33.02 -28.75 -5.53
CA ILE A 13 34.27 -28.04 -5.26
C ILE A 13 34.03 -26.52 -5.30
N ILE A 14 33.32 -26.01 -6.30
CA ILE A 14 32.98 -24.58 -6.39
C ILE A 14 32.13 -24.17 -5.19
N LEU A 15 31.11 -24.95 -4.83
CA LEU A 15 30.28 -24.69 -3.64
C LEU A 15 31.13 -24.68 -2.36
N VAL A 16 32.03 -25.65 -2.19
CA VAL A 16 32.95 -25.73 -1.06
C VAL A 16 33.90 -24.53 -1.04
N ILE A 17 34.43 -24.10 -2.19
CA ILE A 17 35.27 -22.90 -2.30
C ILE A 17 34.47 -21.64 -1.94
N LEU A 18 33.22 -21.52 -2.37
CA LEU A 18 32.35 -20.38 -2.05
C LEU A 18 31.99 -20.36 -0.56
N VAL A 19 31.63 -21.51 0.03
CA VAL A 19 31.31 -21.64 1.47
C VAL A 19 32.56 -21.45 2.33
N PHE A 20 33.71 -21.98 1.91
CA PHE A 20 34.99 -21.77 2.58
C PHE A 20 35.42 -20.30 2.48
N GLY A 21 35.36 -19.70 1.29
CA GLY A 21 35.62 -18.27 1.09
C GLY A 21 34.72 -17.40 1.97
N TRP A 22 33.43 -17.72 2.04
CA TRP A 22 32.47 -17.06 2.92
C TRP A 22 32.84 -17.16 4.41
N THR A 23 33.20 -18.35 4.88
CA THR A 23 33.59 -18.56 6.29
C THR A 23 34.92 -17.88 6.62
N GLN A 24 35.88 -17.87 5.71
CA GLN A 24 37.13 -17.12 5.87
C GLN A 24 36.86 -15.60 5.90
N VAL A 25 36.03 -15.05 5.01
CA VAL A 25 35.70 -13.61 5.03
C VAL A 25 34.99 -13.18 6.31
N LYS A 26 34.15 -14.04 6.90
CA LYS A 26 33.55 -13.78 8.22
C LYS A 26 34.59 -13.76 9.36
N ASN A 27 35.64 -14.57 9.27
CA ASN A 27 36.56 -14.83 10.37
C ASN A 27 37.93 -14.13 10.26
N VAL A 28 38.26 -13.49 9.13
CA VAL A 28 39.57 -12.84 8.88
C VAL A 28 39.67 -11.47 9.55
N ASP A 29 40.82 -11.12 10.13
CA ASP A 29 41.11 -9.82 10.74
C ASP A 29 40.92 -8.63 9.78
N THR A 30 40.42 -7.50 10.29
CA THR A 30 39.96 -6.34 9.48
C THR A 30 41.03 -5.76 8.55
N GLU A 31 42.31 -5.88 8.90
CA GLU A 31 43.43 -5.29 8.17
C GLU A 31 43.77 -6.01 6.85
N VAL A 32 43.57 -7.33 6.79
CA VAL A 32 43.80 -8.14 5.59
C VAL A 32 42.60 -8.03 4.64
N SER A 33 41.39 -7.99 5.19
CA SER A 33 40.15 -7.90 4.42
C SER A 33 40.02 -6.55 3.68
N SER A 34 40.44 -5.44 4.30
CA SER A 34 40.40 -4.10 3.70
C SER A 34 41.42 -3.88 2.57
N LYS A 35 42.47 -4.71 2.48
CA LYS A 35 43.49 -4.64 1.41
C LYS A 35 43.09 -5.41 0.16
N LEU A 36 42.26 -6.46 0.30
CA LEU A 36 41.88 -7.35 -0.79
C LEU A 36 40.52 -6.99 -1.41
N MET A 37 39.64 -6.35 -0.66
CA MET A 37 38.30 -5.98 -1.12
C MET A 37 37.91 -4.58 -0.63
N PRO A 38 37.11 -3.83 -1.42
CA PRO A 38 36.48 -2.60 -0.95
C PRO A 38 35.76 -2.79 0.39
N SER A 39 35.94 -1.84 1.31
CA SER A 39 35.37 -1.88 2.67
C SER A 39 33.84 -2.05 2.70
N HIS A 40 33.13 -1.54 1.70
CA HIS A 40 31.68 -1.72 1.56
C HIS A 40 31.28 -3.18 1.23
N LEU A 41 32.09 -3.94 0.50
CA LEU A 41 31.83 -5.36 0.21
C LEU A 41 32.09 -6.23 1.44
N VAL A 42 33.17 -5.95 2.17
CA VAL A 42 33.51 -6.65 3.43
C VAL A 42 32.41 -6.43 4.47
N SER A 43 31.95 -5.20 4.64
CA SER A 43 30.84 -4.88 5.54
C SER A 43 29.52 -5.51 5.08
N SER A 44 29.19 -5.47 3.79
CA SER A 44 27.99 -6.15 3.26
C SER A 44 28.02 -7.65 3.52
N ILE A 45 29.13 -8.33 3.24
CA ILE A 45 29.25 -9.80 3.41
C ILE A 45 29.20 -10.20 4.89
N ARG A 46 29.80 -9.40 5.79
CA ARG A 46 29.75 -9.66 7.23
C ARG A 46 28.36 -9.44 7.83
N ASN A 47 27.63 -8.46 7.32
CA ASN A 47 26.32 -8.09 7.86
C ASN A 47 25.20 -9.04 7.44
N ILE A 48 25.37 -9.80 6.34
CA ILE A 48 24.42 -10.86 5.93
C ILE A 48 24.34 -11.94 7.02
N THR A 49 23.33 -11.82 7.85
CA THR A 49 22.91 -12.77 8.89
C THR A 49 21.39 -12.93 8.82
N LEU A 50 20.85 -14.04 9.31
CA LEU A 50 19.38 -14.21 9.39
C LEU A 50 18.74 -13.21 10.37
N SER A 51 19.55 -12.62 11.24
CA SER A 51 19.23 -11.49 12.11
C SER A 51 19.33 -10.13 11.42
N ASP A 52 19.77 -10.08 10.16
CA ASP A 52 19.90 -8.84 9.41
C ASP A 52 18.51 -8.24 9.17
N ARG A 53 18.41 -6.94 9.37
CA ARG A 53 17.11 -6.30 9.60
C ARG A 53 16.24 -6.30 8.35
N ASN A 54 16.83 -6.12 7.18
CA ASN A 54 16.12 -6.21 5.89
C ASN A 54 15.50 -7.60 5.67
N VAL A 55 16.11 -8.65 6.22
CA VAL A 55 15.56 -10.01 6.17
C VAL A 55 14.37 -10.14 7.10
N GLN A 56 14.42 -9.56 8.30
CA GLN A 56 13.31 -9.55 9.25
C GLN A 56 12.09 -8.80 8.70
N GLU A 57 12.29 -7.63 8.06
CA GLU A 57 11.19 -6.85 7.46
C GLU A 57 10.45 -7.67 6.38
N ARG A 58 11.20 -8.38 5.51
CA ARG A 58 10.61 -9.27 4.50
C ARG A 58 9.75 -10.37 5.11
N PHE A 59 10.21 -10.99 6.21
CA PHE A 59 9.39 -11.98 6.92
C PHE A 59 8.07 -11.40 7.44
N VAL A 60 8.07 -10.15 7.91
CA VAL A 60 6.82 -9.47 8.30
C VAL A 60 5.92 -9.25 7.08
N PHE A 61 6.47 -8.82 5.96
CA PHE A 61 5.68 -8.63 4.73
C PHE A 61 5.03 -9.94 4.28
N TRP A 62 5.73 -11.07 4.44
CA TRP A 62 5.17 -12.38 4.13
C TRP A 62 4.04 -12.76 5.08
N GLN A 63 4.22 -12.52 6.39
CA GLN A 63 3.17 -12.76 7.39
C GLN A 63 1.93 -11.92 7.11
N ASP A 64 2.11 -10.64 6.76
CA ASP A 64 1.01 -9.73 6.46
C ASP A 64 0.32 -10.09 5.14
N ALA A 65 1.07 -10.50 4.12
CA ALA A 65 0.51 -11.05 2.88
C ALA A 65 -0.28 -12.35 3.11
N LEU A 66 0.17 -13.22 4.02
CA LEU A 66 -0.57 -14.44 4.37
C LEU A 66 -1.89 -14.15 5.09
N LYS A 67 -2.03 -13.00 5.77
CA LYS A 67 -3.33 -12.55 6.29
C LYS A 67 -4.30 -12.23 5.14
N ILE A 68 -3.81 -11.61 4.06
CA ILE A 68 -4.62 -11.37 2.84
C ILE A 68 -5.05 -12.71 2.23
N VAL A 69 -4.12 -13.66 2.08
CA VAL A 69 -4.42 -15.01 1.57
C VAL A 69 -5.49 -15.71 2.42
N ARG A 70 -5.41 -15.57 3.75
CA ARG A 70 -6.39 -16.18 4.66
C ARG A 70 -7.80 -15.63 4.43
N ASP A 71 -7.91 -14.33 4.18
CA ASP A 71 -9.20 -13.67 3.97
C ASP A 71 -9.73 -13.86 2.52
N TYR A 72 -8.83 -13.99 1.54
CA TYR A 72 -9.17 -14.17 0.10
C TYR A 72 -8.43 -15.36 -0.56
N PRO A 73 -8.68 -16.62 -0.12
CA PRO A 73 -7.81 -17.75 -0.45
C PRO A 73 -7.93 -18.27 -1.88
N VAL A 74 -9.08 -18.11 -2.54
CA VAL A 74 -9.36 -18.78 -3.83
C VAL A 74 -8.76 -18.01 -5.00
N PHE A 75 -9.18 -16.76 -5.17
CA PHE A 75 -8.81 -15.90 -6.31
C PHE A 75 -7.93 -14.71 -5.92
N GLY A 76 -7.63 -14.54 -4.63
CA GLY A 76 -6.94 -13.35 -4.15
C GLY A 76 -7.78 -12.10 -4.38
N LEU A 77 -7.10 -10.96 -4.48
CA LEU A 77 -7.70 -9.64 -4.67
C LEU A 77 -7.41 -9.02 -6.05
N GLY A 78 -6.73 -9.73 -6.95
CA GLY A 78 -6.29 -9.26 -8.25
C GLY A 78 -4.82 -8.84 -8.30
N GLY A 79 -4.29 -8.65 -9.51
CA GLY A 79 -2.90 -8.21 -9.71
C GLY A 79 -2.67 -6.81 -9.16
N GLY A 80 -1.59 -6.63 -8.39
CA GLY A 80 -1.28 -5.37 -7.69
C GLY A 80 -2.03 -5.17 -6.37
N ALA A 81 -2.88 -6.12 -5.96
CA ALA A 81 -3.68 -5.96 -4.74
C ALA A 81 -2.86 -5.95 -3.45
N PHE A 82 -1.64 -6.52 -3.45
CA PHE A 82 -0.78 -6.42 -2.28
C PHE A 82 -0.46 -4.97 -1.96
N GLU A 83 0.05 -4.20 -2.94
CA GLU A 83 0.39 -2.77 -2.80
C GLU A 83 -0.79 -1.95 -2.28
N GLU A 84 -1.98 -2.26 -2.78
CA GLU A 84 -3.22 -1.56 -2.47
C GLU A 84 -3.79 -1.90 -1.07
N THR A 85 -3.59 -3.12 -0.56
CA THR A 85 -4.30 -3.61 0.64
C THR A 85 -3.42 -3.92 1.84
N TYR A 86 -2.10 -4.09 1.67
CA TYR A 86 -1.24 -4.56 2.77
C TYR A 86 -1.30 -3.66 4.00
N ARG A 87 -1.53 -2.35 3.83
CA ARG A 87 -1.57 -1.39 4.95
C ARG A 87 -2.68 -1.69 5.95
N ARG A 88 -3.77 -2.33 5.52
CA ARG A 88 -4.85 -2.82 6.39
C ARG A 88 -4.39 -3.99 7.25
N TYR A 89 -3.51 -4.83 6.71
CA TYR A 89 -3.04 -6.06 7.32
C TYR A 89 -1.69 -5.94 8.02
N GLN A 90 -1.00 -4.81 7.85
CA GLN A 90 0.36 -4.59 8.31
C GLN A 90 0.46 -4.81 9.83
N SER A 91 1.57 -5.36 10.30
CA SER A 91 1.80 -5.60 11.73
C SER A 91 2.43 -4.40 12.46
N TYR A 92 3.05 -3.49 11.73
CA TYR A 92 3.57 -2.21 12.18
C TYR A 92 3.64 -1.26 10.98
N TYR A 93 3.93 0.02 11.20
CA TYR A 93 3.97 0.96 10.07
C TYR A 93 5.23 0.77 9.23
N TYR A 94 5.04 0.26 8.01
CA TYR A 94 6.06 0.19 6.98
C TYR A 94 5.48 0.56 5.61
N SER A 95 6.37 0.94 4.70
CA SER A 95 6.08 1.18 3.30
C SER A 95 6.77 0.13 2.45
N SER A 96 6.00 -0.61 1.66
CA SER A 96 6.51 -1.51 0.62
C SER A 96 5.45 -1.69 -0.45
N THR A 97 5.86 -1.73 -1.72
CA THR A 97 4.96 -2.06 -2.84
C THR A 97 4.95 -3.57 -3.13
N GLN A 98 5.88 -4.33 -2.55
CA GLN A 98 6.11 -5.74 -2.86
C GLN A 98 6.39 -6.56 -1.59
N THR A 99 6.13 -7.87 -1.62
CA THR A 99 6.46 -8.76 -0.49
C THR A 99 7.93 -9.19 -0.48
N HIS A 100 8.67 -8.92 -1.56
CA HIS A 100 9.98 -9.52 -1.84
C HIS A 100 9.97 -11.06 -1.76
N ASN A 101 8.86 -11.67 -2.19
CA ASN A 101 8.74 -13.09 -2.47
C ASN A 101 7.60 -13.27 -3.48
N HIS A 102 7.97 -13.56 -4.73
CA HIS A 102 7.02 -13.60 -5.82
C HIS A 102 5.90 -14.63 -5.59
N TYR A 103 6.20 -15.75 -4.93
CA TYR A 103 5.21 -16.80 -4.65
C TYR A 103 4.17 -16.34 -3.64
N VAL A 104 4.60 -15.69 -2.56
CA VAL A 104 3.69 -15.14 -1.53
C VAL A 104 2.87 -13.99 -2.12
N GLN A 105 3.49 -13.15 -2.94
CA GLN A 105 2.78 -12.08 -3.64
C GLN A 105 1.72 -12.62 -4.59
N MET A 106 2.09 -13.56 -5.47
CA MET A 106 1.15 -14.23 -6.37
C MET A 106 0.03 -14.91 -5.59
N TRP A 107 0.31 -15.49 -4.43
CA TRP A 107 -0.74 -16.10 -3.61
C TRP A 107 -1.74 -15.06 -3.11
N ALA A 108 -1.28 -13.91 -2.62
CA ALA A 108 -2.16 -12.83 -2.16
C ALA A 108 -2.96 -12.20 -3.32
N GLU A 109 -2.35 -12.08 -4.50
CA GLU A 109 -2.93 -11.40 -5.65
C GLU A 109 -3.89 -12.29 -6.47
N VAL A 110 -3.47 -13.50 -6.85
CA VAL A 110 -4.26 -14.39 -7.73
C VAL A 110 -4.82 -15.62 -7.01
N GLY A 111 -4.62 -15.70 -5.69
CA GLY A 111 -5.13 -16.77 -4.85
C GLY A 111 -4.47 -18.12 -5.08
N THR A 112 -4.98 -19.12 -4.38
CA THR A 112 -4.47 -20.50 -4.44
C THR A 112 -4.63 -21.11 -5.83
N VAL A 113 -5.69 -20.72 -6.56
CA VAL A 113 -5.92 -21.20 -7.94
C VAL A 113 -4.82 -20.69 -8.88
N GLY A 114 -4.55 -19.39 -8.85
CA GLY A 114 -3.50 -18.80 -9.69
C GLY A 114 -2.10 -19.32 -9.33
N LEU A 115 -1.81 -19.43 -8.03
CA LEU A 115 -0.55 -20.03 -7.56
C LEU A 115 -0.40 -21.48 -8.03
N PHE A 116 -1.46 -22.29 -7.93
CA PHE A 116 -1.43 -23.67 -8.38
C PHE A 116 -1.16 -23.79 -9.88
N ILE A 117 -1.79 -22.95 -10.71
CA ILE A 117 -1.53 -22.91 -12.16
C ILE A 117 -0.06 -22.58 -12.43
N PHE A 118 0.49 -21.59 -11.74
CA PHE A 118 1.89 -21.21 -11.89
C PHE A 118 2.84 -22.35 -11.48
N LEU A 119 2.60 -23.00 -10.35
CA LEU A 119 3.39 -24.15 -9.88
C LEU A 119 3.24 -25.36 -10.81
N ALA A 120 2.06 -25.58 -11.40
CA ALA A 120 1.86 -26.64 -12.39
C ALA A 120 2.71 -26.42 -13.64
N LEU A 121 2.89 -25.17 -14.10
CA LEU A 121 3.80 -24.87 -15.21
C LEU A 121 5.25 -25.24 -14.88
N TRP A 122 5.71 -24.94 -13.66
CA TRP A 122 7.01 -25.37 -13.17
C TRP A 122 7.16 -26.90 -13.14
N VAL A 123 6.16 -27.61 -12.61
CA VAL A 123 6.17 -29.08 -12.57
C VAL A 123 6.23 -29.67 -13.98
N CYS A 124 5.41 -29.18 -14.91
CA CYS A 124 5.44 -29.61 -16.31
C CYS A 124 6.79 -29.32 -16.99
N TYR A 125 7.38 -28.16 -16.70
CA TYR A 125 8.69 -27.78 -17.21
C TYR A 125 9.80 -28.71 -16.69
N ILE A 126 9.87 -28.92 -15.37
CA ILE A 126 10.86 -29.80 -14.72
C ILE A 126 10.70 -31.24 -15.23
N TRP A 127 9.47 -31.71 -15.39
CA TRP A 127 9.19 -33.02 -15.97
C TRP A 127 9.73 -33.15 -17.42
N THR A 128 9.58 -32.10 -18.22
CA THR A 128 10.10 -32.04 -19.60
C THR A 128 11.63 -32.09 -19.61
N VAL A 129 12.28 -31.32 -18.74
CA VAL A 129 13.74 -31.33 -18.55
C VAL A 129 14.22 -32.73 -18.14
N TYR A 130 13.58 -33.35 -17.15
CA TYR A 130 13.88 -34.71 -16.70
C TYR A 130 13.76 -35.71 -17.86
N LYS A 131 12.64 -35.70 -18.58
CA LYS A 131 12.41 -36.61 -19.71
C LYS A 131 13.48 -36.46 -20.80
N LEU A 132 13.84 -35.22 -21.16
CA LEU A 132 14.90 -34.93 -22.14
C LEU A 132 16.27 -35.44 -21.66
N TRP A 133 16.57 -35.26 -20.37
CA TRP A 133 17.82 -35.73 -19.78
C TRP A 133 18.00 -37.25 -19.89
N TRP A 134 16.94 -38.01 -19.60
CA TRP A 134 16.99 -39.48 -19.61
C TRP A 134 16.89 -40.08 -21.01
N ARG A 135 16.12 -39.47 -21.92
CA ARG A 135 15.89 -40.03 -23.26
C ARG A 135 16.99 -39.69 -24.27
N GLN A 136 17.62 -38.53 -24.14
CA GLN A 136 18.63 -38.12 -25.11
C GLN A 136 19.97 -38.81 -24.87
N LYS A 137 20.66 -39.19 -25.95
CA LYS A 137 22.03 -39.72 -25.90
C LYS A 137 23.06 -38.70 -26.36
N ASP A 138 22.64 -37.70 -27.11
CA ASP A 138 23.48 -36.60 -27.59
C ASP A 138 23.92 -35.68 -26.43
N GLY A 139 25.20 -35.33 -26.41
CA GLY A 139 25.81 -34.50 -25.38
C GLY A 139 25.48 -33.02 -25.54
N GLU A 140 25.34 -32.53 -26.79
CA GLU A 140 25.08 -31.11 -27.07
C GLU A 140 23.66 -30.72 -26.65
N THR A 141 22.67 -31.54 -27.03
CA THR A 141 21.28 -31.38 -26.60
C THR A 141 21.15 -31.40 -25.08
N LYS A 142 21.86 -32.30 -24.40
CA LYS A 142 21.87 -32.35 -22.93
C LYS A 142 22.42 -31.07 -22.32
N LEU A 143 23.53 -30.57 -22.86
CA LEU A 143 24.14 -29.32 -22.40
C LEU A 143 23.17 -28.16 -22.59
N LEU A 144 22.54 -28.04 -23.76
CA LEU A 144 21.57 -27.00 -24.07
C LEU A 144 20.37 -27.00 -23.09
N VAL A 145 19.77 -28.16 -22.85
CA VAL A 145 18.64 -28.32 -21.92
C VAL A 145 19.05 -27.97 -20.49
N TRP A 146 20.25 -28.36 -20.07
CA TRP A 146 20.78 -27.99 -18.75
C TRP A 146 21.09 -26.51 -18.62
N SER A 147 21.59 -25.85 -19.68
CA SER A 147 21.79 -24.40 -19.68
C SER A 147 20.46 -23.67 -19.54
N MET A 148 19.43 -24.07 -20.30
CA MET A 148 18.08 -23.52 -20.18
C MET A 148 17.49 -23.74 -18.79
N PHE A 149 17.64 -24.95 -18.24
CA PHE A 149 17.21 -25.27 -16.89
C PHE A 149 17.97 -24.48 -15.82
N GLY A 150 19.28 -24.33 -15.95
CA GLY A 150 20.10 -23.55 -15.04
C GLY A 150 19.67 -22.08 -15.00
N THR A 151 19.41 -21.48 -16.16
CA THR A 151 18.86 -20.11 -16.25
C THR A 151 17.48 -20.02 -15.61
N ALA A 152 16.55 -20.90 -15.98
CA ALA A 152 15.20 -20.90 -15.42
C ALA A 152 15.22 -21.12 -13.90
N ALA A 153 15.95 -22.13 -13.42
CA ALA A 153 16.08 -22.45 -12.00
C ALA A 153 16.70 -21.29 -11.21
N MET A 154 17.72 -20.60 -11.75
CA MET A 154 18.28 -19.41 -11.13
C MET A 154 17.22 -18.32 -10.96
N LEU A 155 16.45 -18.01 -12.01
CA LEU A 155 15.36 -17.02 -11.94
C LEU A 155 14.27 -17.45 -10.94
N GLY A 156 13.83 -18.70 -10.98
CA GLY A 156 12.80 -19.22 -10.08
C GLY A 156 13.21 -19.26 -8.61
N LEU A 157 14.49 -19.58 -8.33
CA LEU A 157 15.05 -19.55 -6.98
C LEU A 157 15.25 -18.12 -6.48
N HIS A 158 15.71 -17.21 -7.35
CA HIS A 158 15.88 -15.81 -6.97
C HIS A 158 14.52 -15.13 -6.71
N ALA A 159 13.49 -15.49 -7.46
CA ALA A 159 12.10 -15.03 -7.24
C ALA A 159 11.49 -15.48 -5.89
N PHE A 160 12.15 -16.40 -5.16
CA PHE A 160 11.76 -16.70 -3.79
C PHE A 160 12.26 -15.63 -2.80
N LEU A 161 13.37 -14.99 -3.14
CA LEU A 161 14.03 -13.96 -2.33
C LEU A 161 13.64 -12.55 -2.76
N ASP A 162 13.12 -12.37 -3.97
CA ASP A 162 12.72 -11.07 -4.52
C ASP A 162 11.55 -11.14 -5.50
N PHE A 163 11.08 -9.98 -5.98
CA PHE A 163 9.92 -9.83 -6.87
C PHE A 163 10.29 -9.76 -8.36
N ASP A 164 11.42 -10.35 -8.79
CA ASP A 164 11.96 -10.18 -10.16
C ASP A 164 10.97 -10.59 -11.26
N LEU A 165 10.12 -11.59 -11.00
CA LEU A 165 9.10 -12.05 -11.95
C LEU A 165 7.89 -11.11 -12.06
N SER A 166 7.88 -10.00 -11.30
CA SER A 166 6.99 -8.87 -11.54
C SER A 166 7.58 -7.92 -12.61
N LEU A 167 8.87 -8.03 -12.95
CA LEU A 167 9.49 -7.31 -14.06
C LEU A 167 9.29 -8.08 -15.37
N SER A 168 8.46 -7.52 -16.27
CA SER A 168 8.05 -8.19 -17.52
C SER A 168 9.20 -8.76 -18.34
N ALA A 169 10.35 -8.05 -18.41
CA ALA A 169 11.52 -8.53 -19.14
C ALA A 169 12.08 -9.85 -18.59
N ILE A 170 12.14 -9.99 -17.27
CA ILE A 170 12.66 -11.20 -16.61
C ILE A 170 11.68 -12.36 -16.78
N THR A 171 10.39 -12.07 -16.62
CA THR A 171 9.31 -13.05 -16.81
C THR A 171 9.27 -13.57 -18.24
N MET A 172 9.48 -12.72 -19.24
CA MET A 172 9.62 -13.13 -20.64
C MET A 172 10.79 -14.10 -20.85
N VAL A 173 11.93 -13.88 -20.21
CA VAL A 173 13.08 -14.81 -20.29
C VAL A 173 12.73 -16.17 -19.69
N LEU A 174 12.06 -16.21 -18.53
CA LEU A 174 11.62 -17.46 -17.91
C LEU A 174 10.69 -18.25 -18.84
N PHE A 175 9.66 -17.61 -19.38
CA PHE A 175 8.72 -18.27 -20.30
C PHE A 175 9.37 -18.67 -21.63
N ALA A 176 10.36 -17.91 -22.10
CA ALA A 176 11.17 -18.30 -23.26
C ALA A 176 11.95 -19.59 -22.97
N MET A 177 12.56 -19.75 -21.79
CA MET A 177 13.24 -21.00 -21.41
C MET A 177 12.26 -22.19 -21.38
N PHE A 178 11.04 -21.99 -20.89
CA PHE A 178 10.00 -23.03 -20.90
C PHE A 178 9.63 -23.42 -22.34
N GLY A 179 9.35 -22.44 -23.19
CA GLY A 179 8.99 -22.64 -24.59
C GLY A 179 10.10 -23.31 -25.41
N LEU A 180 11.34 -22.85 -25.28
CA LEU A 180 12.50 -23.41 -25.97
C LEU A 180 12.76 -24.85 -25.56
N THR A 181 12.71 -25.16 -24.27
CA THR A 181 12.88 -26.54 -23.77
C THR A 181 11.80 -27.46 -24.33
N ARG A 182 10.54 -27.00 -24.37
CA ARG A 182 9.45 -27.74 -24.99
C ARG A 182 9.65 -27.92 -26.51
N GLY A 183 10.24 -26.93 -27.18
CA GLY A 183 10.65 -27.01 -28.58
C GLY A 183 11.70 -28.10 -28.83
N VAL A 184 12.73 -28.17 -27.98
CA VAL A 184 13.76 -29.22 -28.03
C VAL A 184 13.16 -30.61 -27.84
N GLU A 185 12.22 -30.77 -26.89
CA GLU A 185 11.51 -32.04 -26.70
C GLU A 185 10.78 -32.49 -27.98
N ARG A 186 10.13 -31.56 -28.68
CA ARG A 186 9.45 -31.85 -29.95
C ARG A 186 10.40 -32.21 -31.08
N TYR A 187 11.53 -31.52 -31.17
CA TYR A 187 12.52 -31.75 -32.23
C TYR A 187 13.25 -33.10 -32.06
N THR A 188 13.58 -33.45 -30.82
CA THR A 188 14.44 -34.60 -30.52
C THR A 188 13.66 -35.90 -30.27
N GLY A 189 12.38 -35.80 -29.87
CA GLY A 189 11.46 -36.94 -29.88
C GLY A 189 11.02 -37.25 -31.31
N LYS A 190 11.74 -38.12 -32.03
CA LYS A 190 11.42 -38.62 -33.39
C LYS A 190 10.03 -39.30 -33.54
N GLU A 191 9.15 -39.22 -32.54
CA GLU A 191 7.77 -39.68 -32.53
C GLU A 191 6.76 -38.53 -32.56
N TYR A 192 7.08 -37.37 -33.14
CA TYR A 192 6.01 -36.47 -33.57
C TYR A 192 5.39 -37.04 -34.85
N GLN A 193 4.59 -38.11 -34.70
CA GLN A 193 3.54 -38.33 -35.68
C GLN A 193 2.71 -37.07 -35.64
N TYR A 194 2.77 -36.27 -36.70
CA TYR A 194 1.78 -35.23 -36.95
C TYR A 194 0.45 -35.94 -36.74
N LYS A 195 -0.31 -35.62 -35.67
CA LYS A 195 -1.71 -36.06 -35.61
C LYS A 195 -2.25 -35.62 -36.96
N SER A 196 -2.66 -36.57 -37.81
CA SER A 196 -3.22 -36.24 -39.12
C SER A 196 -4.26 -35.18 -38.85
N TYR A 197 -3.95 -33.95 -39.25
CA TYR A 197 -4.85 -32.84 -39.04
C TYR A 197 -6.09 -33.04 -39.90
N GLU A 198 -6.22 -34.07 -40.74
CA GLU A 198 -7.41 -34.32 -41.54
C GLU A 198 -8.68 -34.42 -40.69
N LYS A 199 -8.62 -34.96 -39.46
CA LYS A 199 -9.78 -34.98 -38.54
C LYS A 199 -10.02 -33.66 -37.77
N LEU A 200 -9.02 -32.78 -37.72
CA LEU A 200 -9.05 -31.45 -37.07
C LEU A 200 -8.94 -30.30 -38.09
N ALA A 201 -8.96 -30.61 -39.39
CA ALA A 201 -8.72 -29.70 -40.50
C ALA A 201 -9.73 -28.55 -40.52
N PRO A 202 -11.04 -28.79 -40.25
CA PRO A 202 -11.98 -27.69 -40.08
C PRO A 202 -11.68 -26.84 -38.84
N TRP A 203 -11.09 -27.42 -37.78
CA TRP A 203 -10.78 -26.71 -36.54
C TRP A 203 -9.41 -26.00 -36.57
N LYS A 204 -8.51 -26.33 -37.51
CA LYS A 204 -7.20 -25.67 -37.65
C LYS A 204 -7.36 -24.19 -37.97
N TRP A 205 -8.21 -23.87 -38.96
CA TRP A 205 -8.51 -22.49 -39.32
C TRP A 205 -9.25 -21.78 -38.19
N ALA A 206 -10.18 -22.45 -37.51
CA ALA A 206 -10.87 -21.90 -36.35
C ALA A 206 -9.91 -21.60 -35.18
N TYR A 207 -8.96 -22.50 -34.89
CA TYR A 207 -7.92 -22.29 -33.87
C TYR A 207 -6.99 -21.14 -34.24
N GLN A 208 -6.48 -21.09 -35.48
CA GLN A 208 -5.61 -20.01 -35.94
C GLN A 208 -6.34 -18.67 -35.95
N ALA A 209 -7.58 -18.64 -36.44
CA ALA A 209 -8.44 -17.46 -36.37
C ALA A 209 -8.72 -17.05 -34.92
N GLY A 210 -8.91 -18.01 -34.01
CA GLY A 210 -9.07 -17.75 -32.58
C GLY A 210 -7.83 -17.14 -31.93
N VAL A 211 -6.64 -17.66 -32.23
CA VAL A 211 -5.36 -17.11 -31.74
C VAL A 211 -5.12 -15.71 -32.31
N ILE A 212 -5.31 -15.52 -33.62
CA ILE A 212 -5.18 -14.20 -34.28
C ILE A 212 -6.18 -13.22 -33.66
N GLY A 213 -7.44 -13.64 -33.52
CA GLY A 213 -8.49 -12.83 -32.89
C GLY A 213 -8.13 -12.43 -31.46
N PHE A 214 -7.62 -13.36 -30.65
CA PHE A 214 -7.15 -13.07 -29.29
C PHE A 214 -5.97 -12.09 -29.29
N CYS A 215 -4.97 -12.27 -30.16
CA CYS A 215 -3.86 -11.34 -30.30
C CYS A 215 -4.32 -9.93 -30.72
N VAL A 216 -5.27 -9.84 -31.67
CA VAL A 216 -5.87 -8.57 -32.08
C VAL A 216 -6.61 -7.92 -30.90
N ILE A 217 -7.38 -8.68 -30.12
CA ILE A 217 -8.06 -8.17 -28.91
C ILE A 217 -7.04 -7.60 -27.92
N VAL A 218 -5.96 -8.31 -27.64
CA VAL A 218 -4.90 -7.84 -26.73
C VAL A 218 -4.24 -6.56 -27.26
N ILE A 219 -3.89 -6.51 -28.55
CA ILE A 219 -3.28 -5.33 -29.17
C ILE A 219 -4.23 -4.13 -29.13
N VAL A 220 -5.51 -4.33 -29.48
CA VAL A 220 -6.53 -3.28 -29.45
C VAL A 220 -6.73 -2.78 -28.02
N TYR A 221 -6.86 -3.68 -27.04
CA TYR A 221 -7.01 -3.31 -25.64
C TYR A 221 -5.81 -2.50 -25.12
N MET A 222 -4.58 -2.96 -25.37
CA MET A 222 -3.37 -2.22 -24.99
C MET A 222 -3.27 -0.86 -25.69
N SER A 223 -3.68 -0.78 -26.95
CA SER A 223 -3.74 0.50 -27.69
C SER A 223 -4.77 1.46 -27.08
N MET A 224 -5.92 0.94 -26.64
CA MET A 224 -6.93 1.74 -25.92
C MET A 224 -6.39 2.29 -24.61
N LEU A 225 -5.71 1.46 -23.81
CA LEU A 225 -5.08 1.92 -22.56
C LEU A 225 -4.04 3.02 -22.81
N ASN A 226 -3.21 2.86 -23.83
CA ASN A 226 -2.21 3.87 -24.20
C ASN A 226 -2.87 5.19 -24.66
N LEU A 227 -3.94 5.10 -25.44
CA LEU A 227 -4.71 6.27 -25.86
C LEU A 227 -5.40 6.94 -24.66
N GLY A 228 -5.94 6.14 -23.73
CA GLY A 228 -6.51 6.62 -22.47
C GLY A 228 -5.50 7.41 -21.64
N TYR A 229 -4.29 6.87 -21.48
CA TYR A 229 -3.18 7.56 -20.84
C TYR A 229 -2.81 8.87 -21.54
N SER A 230 -2.77 8.88 -22.88
CA SER A 230 -2.49 10.10 -23.65
C SER A 230 -3.55 11.19 -23.40
N HIS A 231 -4.83 10.82 -23.34
CA HIS A 231 -5.92 11.73 -22.97
C HIS A 231 -5.80 12.22 -21.52
N ALA A 232 -5.45 11.37 -20.56
CA ALA A 232 -5.23 11.78 -19.17
C ALA A 232 -4.08 12.80 -19.04
N VAL A 233 -2.98 12.61 -19.78
CA VAL A 233 -1.88 13.59 -19.83
C VAL A 233 -2.34 14.93 -20.44
N ALA A 234 -3.12 14.88 -21.53
CA ALA A 234 -3.69 16.10 -22.12
C ALA A 234 -4.66 16.81 -21.15
N ALA A 235 -5.44 16.05 -20.39
CA ALA A 235 -6.36 16.54 -19.38
C ALA A 235 -5.62 17.23 -18.24
N SER A 236 -4.58 16.58 -17.69
CA SER A 236 -3.71 17.16 -16.67
C SER A 236 -3.06 18.46 -17.17
N LYS A 237 -2.54 18.49 -18.40
CA LYS A 237 -1.99 19.72 -19.00
C LYS A 237 -3.03 20.84 -19.11
N ALA A 238 -4.26 20.51 -19.50
CA ALA A 238 -5.36 21.49 -19.57
C ALA A 238 -5.75 22.01 -18.18
N PHE A 239 -5.78 21.14 -17.17
CA PHE A 239 -6.05 21.51 -15.78
C PHE A 239 -5.00 22.50 -15.25
N HIS A 240 -3.72 22.23 -15.47
CA HIS A 240 -2.64 23.17 -15.10
C HIS A 240 -2.74 24.51 -15.85
N ALA A 241 -3.26 24.51 -17.08
CA ALA A 241 -3.53 25.71 -17.85
C ALA A 241 -4.85 26.42 -17.45
N GLN A 242 -5.53 25.97 -16.39
CA GLN A 242 -6.83 26.47 -15.91
C GLN A 242 -7.99 26.30 -16.92
N ASP A 243 -7.81 25.47 -17.94
CA ASP A 243 -8.86 25.11 -18.90
C ASP A 243 -9.64 23.89 -18.39
N LEU A 244 -10.52 24.13 -17.41
CA LEU A 244 -11.28 23.09 -16.71
C LEU A 244 -12.24 22.34 -17.64
N ASN A 245 -12.82 23.01 -18.63
CA ASN A 245 -13.74 22.37 -19.60
C ASN A 245 -13.00 21.37 -20.49
N ARG A 246 -11.83 21.74 -20.99
CA ARG A 246 -10.99 20.81 -21.74
C ARG A 246 -10.48 19.68 -20.86
N ALA A 247 -10.04 19.99 -19.64
CA ALA A 247 -9.58 18.98 -18.70
C ALA A 247 -10.67 17.91 -18.45
N LYS A 248 -11.91 18.35 -18.20
CA LYS A 248 -13.07 17.46 -18.05
C LYS A 248 -13.23 16.53 -19.25
N VAL A 249 -13.32 17.08 -20.46
CA VAL A 249 -13.59 16.29 -21.69
C VAL A 249 -12.49 15.27 -21.94
N GLU A 250 -11.24 15.65 -21.70
CA GLU A 250 -10.10 14.74 -21.91
C GLU A 250 -10.05 13.64 -20.84
N PHE A 251 -10.39 13.93 -19.58
CA PHE A 251 -10.52 12.88 -18.56
C PHE A 251 -11.72 11.96 -18.78
N GLU A 252 -12.88 12.47 -19.23
CA GLU A 252 -14.03 11.65 -19.61
C GLU A 252 -13.65 10.64 -20.72
N LYS A 253 -12.88 11.08 -21.73
CA LYS A 253 -12.33 10.19 -22.76
C LYS A 253 -11.35 9.18 -22.18
N ALA A 254 -10.44 9.62 -21.30
CA ALA A 254 -9.48 8.73 -20.65
C ALA A 254 -10.20 7.59 -19.91
N ILE A 255 -11.22 7.90 -19.11
CA ILE A 255 -12.03 6.91 -18.37
C ILE A 255 -12.81 5.99 -19.31
N SER A 256 -13.29 6.50 -20.46
CA SER A 256 -14.00 5.67 -21.43
C SER A 256 -13.11 4.57 -22.04
N LEU A 257 -11.80 4.83 -22.13
CA LEU A 257 -10.78 3.96 -22.71
C LEU A 257 -10.10 3.07 -21.66
N ASP A 258 -9.83 3.60 -20.46
CA ASP A 258 -9.32 2.88 -19.31
C ASP A 258 -10.29 3.02 -18.13
N ARG A 259 -11.26 2.10 -18.10
CA ARG A 259 -12.34 2.12 -17.12
C ARG A 259 -11.91 1.68 -15.73
N LEU A 260 -10.74 1.06 -15.56
CA LEU A 260 -10.30 0.53 -14.28
C LEU A 260 -9.32 1.46 -13.56
N ASN A 261 -8.87 2.53 -14.23
CA ASN A 261 -8.03 3.53 -13.60
C ASN A 261 -8.82 4.42 -12.63
N VAL A 262 -8.39 4.41 -11.37
CA VAL A 262 -9.04 5.11 -10.25
C VAL A 262 -8.60 6.58 -10.22
N ASP A 263 -7.33 6.84 -10.53
CA ASP A 263 -6.74 8.19 -10.50
C ASP A 263 -7.47 9.13 -11.46
N TYR A 264 -7.82 8.63 -12.66
CA TYR A 264 -8.57 9.43 -13.64
C TYR A 264 -9.93 9.88 -13.11
N ARG A 265 -10.60 9.04 -12.31
CA ARG A 265 -11.88 9.39 -11.67
C ARG A 265 -11.68 10.35 -10.51
N ALA A 266 -10.68 10.10 -9.67
CA ALA A 266 -10.36 10.98 -8.54
C ALA A 266 -10.02 12.40 -9.01
N ASP A 267 -9.32 12.54 -10.13
CA ASP A 267 -9.01 13.84 -10.71
C ASP A 267 -10.21 14.46 -11.43
N LEU A 268 -11.00 13.65 -12.16
CA LEU A 268 -12.22 14.14 -12.79
C LEU A 268 -13.25 14.66 -11.76
N SER A 269 -13.39 14.01 -10.60
CA SER A 269 -14.31 14.47 -9.55
C SER A 269 -13.92 15.85 -9.01
N LYS A 270 -12.61 16.10 -8.82
CA LYS A 270 -12.09 17.42 -8.40
C LYS A 270 -12.38 18.48 -9.46
N ILE A 271 -12.29 18.12 -10.75
CA ILE A 271 -12.62 19.01 -11.86
C ILE A 271 -14.12 19.32 -11.91
N TYR A 272 -14.98 18.32 -11.72
CA TYR A 272 -16.42 18.54 -11.62
C TYR A 272 -16.78 19.49 -10.48
N LEU A 273 -16.17 19.30 -9.31
CA LEU A 273 -16.36 20.19 -8.18
C LEU A 273 -15.91 21.63 -8.51
N SER A 274 -14.75 21.79 -9.16
CA SER A 274 -14.22 23.09 -9.59
C SER A 274 -15.12 23.79 -10.64
N LEU A 275 -15.82 23.02 -11.46
CA LEU A 275 -16.83 23.51 -12.41
C LEU A 275 -18.20 23.78 -11.76
N GLY A 276 -18.37 23.47 -10.47
CA GLY A 276 -19.61 23.63 -9.72
C GLY A 276 -20.60 22.47 -9.84
N ASP A 277 -20.27 21.40 -10.57
CA ASP A 277 -21.11 20.21 -10.73
C ASP A 277 -20.90 19.24 -9.55
N LYS A 278 -21.46 19.62 -8.40
CA LYS A 278 -21.31 18.86 -7.14
C LYS A 278 -21.88 17.44 -7.22
N VAL A 279 -22.95 17.24 -7.98
CA VAL A 279 -23.61 15.92 -8.11
C VAL A 279 -22.69 14.95 -8.85
N LYS A 280 -22.16 15.34 -10.01
CA LYS A 280 -21.22 14.49 -10.74
C LYS A 280 -19.90 14.32 -10.01
N ALA A 281 -19.43 15.33 -9.29
CA ALA A 281 -18.24 15.21 -8.46
C ALA A 281 -18.40 14.09 -7.41
N LEU A 282 -19.55 14.05 -6.73
CA LEU A 282 -19.87 13.03 -5.75
C LEU A 282 -19.97 11.64 -6.38
N GLU A 283 -20.78 11.50 -7.44
CA GLU A 283 -20.96 10.22 -8.16
C GLU A 283 -19.62 9.66 -8.64
N THR A 284 -18.78 10.50 -9.27
CA THR A 284 -17.47 10.08 -9.78
C THR A 284 -16.52 9.66 -8.65
N ALA A 285 -16.58 10.30 -7.49
CA ALA A 285 -15.77 9.93 -6.33
C ALA A 285 -16.24 8.63 -5.69
N GLU A 286 -17.55 8.38 -5.60
CA GLU A 286 -18.10 7.11 -5.12
C GLU A 286 -17.74 5.96 -6.07
N GLU A 287 -17.80 6.17 -7.39
CA GLU A 287 -17.30 5.21 -8.38
C GLU A 287 -15.82 4.86 -8.16
N ALA A 288 -14.98 5.86 -7.87
CA ALA A 288 -13.56 5.64 -7.60
C ALA A 288 -13.36 4.75 -6.36
N VAL A 289 -14.11 4.98 -5.29
CA VAL A 289 -14.06 4.15 -4.07
C VAL A 289 -14.60 2.74 -4.30
N ASN A 290 -15.62 2.58 -5.15
CA ASN A 290 -16.15 1.25 -5.50
C ASN A 290 -15.13 0.42 -6.31
N LEU A 291 -14.34 1.07 -7.15
CA LEU A 291 -13.28 0.41 -7.93
C LEU A 291 -12.06 0.05 -7.07
N ALA A 292 -11.64 0.96 -6.17
CA ALA A 292 -10.52 0.72 -5.27
C ALA A 292 -10.89 1.01 -3.81
N PRO A 293 -11.53 0.03 -3.15
CA PRO A 293 -12.07 0.22 -1.79
C PRO A 293 -11.01 0.32 -0.70
N TYR A 294 -9.73 0.13 -1.03
CA TYR A 294 -8.61 0.23 -0.10
C TYR A 294 -7.70 1.43 -0.39
N ASN A 295 -8.00 2.23 -1.41
CA ASN A 295 -7.12 3.29 -1.86
C ASN A 295 -7.28 4.54 -0.99
N VAL A 296 -6.18 5.01 -0.38
CA VAL A 296 -6.22 6.18 0.50
C VAL A 296 -6.68 7.43 -0.22
N GLU A 297 -6.27 7.62 -1.48
CA GLU A 297 -6.57 8.82 -2.25
C GLU A 297 -8.02 8.83 -2.71
N ALA A 298 -8.54 7.70 -3.18
CA ALA A 298 -9.94 7.57 -3.57
C ALA A 298 -10.89 7.81 -2.39
N ILE A 299 -10.62 7.18 -1.24
CA ILE A 299 -11.45 7.34 -0.04
C ILE A 299 -11.31 8.77 0.51
N GLY A 300 -10.10 9.31 0.59
CA GLY A 300 -9.87 10.68 1.05
C GLY A 300 -10.54 11.73 0.15
N ASN A 301 -10.55 11.50 -1.16
CA ASN A 301 -11.27 12.33 -2.11
C ASN A 301 -12.79 12.24 -1.89
N ALA A 302 -13.35 11.04 -1.66
CA ALA A 302 -14.76 10.89 -1.31
C ALA A 302 -15.13 11.61 0.00
N VAL A 303 -14.28 11.54 1.04
CA VAL A 303 -14.45 12.33 2.28
C VAL A 303 -14.56 13.81 1.95
N ASN A 304 -13.68 14.34 1.10
CA ASN A 304 -13.72 15.74 0.69
C ASN A 304 -14.99 16.08 -0.11
N MET A 305 -15.40 15.22 -1.05
CA MET A 305 -16.61 15.46 -1.85
C MET A 305 -17.87 15.45 -0.98
N HIS A 306 -18.00 14.50 -0.05
CA HIS A 306 -19.12 14.45 0.88
C HIS A 306 -19.13 15.64 1.85
N ALA A 307 -17.96 16.13 2.28
CA ALA A 307 -17.88 17.33 3.11
C ALA A 307 -18.40 18.57 2.36
N GLN A 308 -18.07 18.71 1.07
CA GLN A 308 -18.58 19.80 0.21
C GLN A 308 -20.09 19.70 -0.09
N ALA A 309 -20.65 18.50 0.03
CA ALA A 309 -22.07 18.21 -0.08
C ALA A 309 -22.81 18.27 1.27
N ASN A 310 -22.11 18.53 2.38
CA ASN A 310 -22.65 18.53 3.75
C ASN A 310 -23.23 17.16 4.20
N ASN A 311 -22.72 16.06 3.65
CA ASN A 311 -23.13 14.69 4.00
C ASN A 311 -22.28 14.14 5.16
N ILE A 312 -22.52 14.64 6.38
CA ILE A 312 -21.70 14.35 7.57
C ILE A 312 -21.58 12.84 7.84
N ASP A 313 -22.67 12.08 7.73
CA ASP A 313 -22.65 10.63 7.96
C ASP A 313 -21.66 9.90 7.05
N GLN A 314 -21.61 10.26 5.77
CA GLN A 314 -20.68 9.65 4.81
C GLN A 314 -19.25 10.13 5.01
N VAL A 315 -19.06 11.40 5.41
CA VAL A 315 -17.74 11.92 5.81
C VAL A 315 -17.15 11.08 6.94
N LEU A 316 -17.94 10.79 7.97
CA LEU A 316 -17.51 9.99 9.11
C LEU A 316 -17.32 8.52 8.72
N ALA A 317 -18.23 7.94 7.94
CA ALA A 317 -18.12 6.55 7.48
C ALA A 317 -16.85 6.30 6.67
N TYR A 318 -16.51 7.17 5.72
CA TYR A 318 -15.27 7.05 4.95
C TYR A 318 -14.03 7.40 5.78
N SER A 319 -14.13 8.30 6.76
CA SER A 319 -13.02 8.57 7.69
C SER A 319 -12.72 7.38 8.60
N GLU A 320 -13.75 6.65 9.05
CA GLU A 320 -13.57 5.37 9.75
C GLU A 320 -12.92 4.32 8.85
N LYS A 321 -13.40 4.21 7.61
CA LYS A 321 -12.80 3.31 6.61
C LYS A 321 -11.31 3.61 6.37
N LEU A 322 -10.91 4.88 6.40
CA LEU A 322 -9.50 5.29 6.30
C LEU A 322 -8.66 4.77 7.45
N VAL A 323 -9.08 4.94 8.72
CA VAL A 323 -8.29 4.42 9.85
C VAL A 323 -8.33 2.89 9.93
N GLU A 324 -9.40 2.24 9.47
CA GLU A 324 -9.47 0.78 9.38
C GLU A 324 -8.50 0.22 8.32
N ASN A 325 -8.41 0.87 7.16
CA ASN A 325 -7.51 0.45 6.09
C ASN A 325 -6.05 0.88 6.32
N PHE A 326 -5.82 1.89 7.15
CA PHE A 326 -4.50 2.48 7.40
C PHE A 326 -4.27 2.70 8.92
N PRO A 327 -4.34 1.63 9.74
CA PRO A 327 -4.42 1.74 11.19
C PRO A 327 -3.20 2.37 11.87
N PHE A 328 -2.06 2.46 11.19
CA PHE A 328 -0.85 3.08 11.74
C PHE A 328 -0.49 4.44 11.13
N ASN A 329 -1.37 5.01 10.30
CA ASN A 329 -1.20 6.36 9.79
C ASN A 329 -1.81 7.38 10.76
N VAL A 330 -0.96 8.08 11.50
CA VAL A 330 -1.38 9.02 12.55
C VAL A 330 -2.22 10.20 12.04
N GLN A 331 -1.94 10.69 10.83
CA GLN A 331 -2.67 11.81 10.24
C GLN A 331 -4.14 11.46 9.96
N LEU A 332 -4.43 10.20 9.63
CA LEU A 332 -5.80 9.74 9.41
C LEU A 332 -6.60 9.68 10.72
N TRP A 333 -5.95 9.31 11.82
CA TRP A 333 -6.54 9.36 13.16
C TRP A 333 -6.81 10.79 13.63
N GLU A 334 -5.86 11.71 13.44
CA GLU A 334 -6.05 13.14 13.70
C GLU A 334 -7.26 13.68 12.92
N GLY A 335 -7.32 13.37 11.62
CA GLY A 335 -8.44 13.76 10.78
C GLY A 335 -9.79 13.16 11.21
N LEU A 336 -9.82 11.91 11.68
CA LEU A 336 -11.04 11.28 12.19
C LEU A 336 -11.52 11.95 13.48
N ASN A 337 -10.62 12.17 14.44
CA ASN A 337 -10.93 12.83 15.71
C ASN A 337 -11.46 14.26 15.49
N TYR A 338 -10.77 15.04 14.63
CA TYR A 338 -11.25 16.37 14.24
C TYR A 338 -12.64 16.34 13.63
N ARG A 339 -12.91 15.42 12.68
CA ARG A 339 -14.23 15.34 12.03
C ARG A 339 -15.34 14.94 12.99
N TYR A 340 -15.09 14.03 13.94
CA TYR A 340 -16.06 13.73 15.00
C TYR A 340 -16.31 14.92 15.90
N PHE A 341 -15.26 15.65 16.28
CA PHE A 341 -15.39 16.87 17.06
C PHE A 341 -16.26 17.91 16.33
N VAL A 342 -15.96 18.22 15.06
CA VAL A 342 -16.75 19.18 14.27
C VAL A 342 -18.20 18.72 14.11
N ALA A 343 -18.43 17.42 13.85
CA ALA A 343 -19.78 16.85 13.73
C ALA A 343 -20.59 16.98 15.02
N GLY A 344 -19.97 16.91 16.20
CA GLY A 344 -20.62 17.12 17.48
C GLY A 344 -20.73 18.60 17.90
N TYR A 345 -19.76 19.42 17.50
CA TYR A 345 -19.73 20.86 17.81
C TYR A 345 -20.92 21.59 17.17
N LEU A 346 -21.28 21.27 15.93
CA LEU A 346 -22.38 21.95 15.23
C LEU A 346 -23.75 21.76 15.94
N PRO A 347 -24.22 20.53 16.24
CA PRO A 347 -25.43 20.32 17.04
C PRO A 347 -25.37 20.98 18.42
N TRP A 348 -24.21 20.95 19.09
CA TRP A 348 -24.03 21.61 20.39
C TRP A 348 -24.30 23.12 20.31
N THR A 349 -23.80 23.79 19.27
CA THR A 349 -24.08 25.23 19.06
C THR A 349 -25.55 25.53 18.76
N ASN A 350 -26.31 24.54 18.30
CA ASN A 350 -27.74 24.65 18.03
C ASN A 350 -28.62 24.24 19.23
N GLY A 351 -28.02 23.82 20.35
CA GLY A 351 -28.73 23.31 21.54
C GLY A 351 -29.20 21.85 21.44
N GLU A 352 -28.73 21.11 20.43
CA GLU A 352 -29.07 19.70 20.19
C GLU A 352 -28.11 18.76 20.95
N ASN A 353 -28.12 18.84 22.28
CA ASN A 353 -27.12 18.19 23.14
C ASN A 353 -27.03 16.66 22.98
N ALA A 354 -28.15 15.97 22.76
CA ALA A 354 -28.14 14.53 22.55
C ALA A 354 -27.43 14.10 21.25
N GLU A 355 -27.59 14.88 20.18
CA GLU A 355 -26.91 14.60 18.91
C GLU A 355 -25.42 15.01 18.99
N ALA A 356 -25.10 16.09 19.72
CA ALA A 356 -23.73 16.46 20.01
C ALA A 356 -22.99 15.34 20.77
N GLU A 357 -23.60 14.83 21.84
CA GLU A 357 -23.02 13.77 22.69
C GLU A 357 -22.65 12.52 21.88
N LYS A 358 -23.52 12.10 20.95
CA LYS A 358 -23.28 10.94 20.07
C LYS A 358 -21.97 11.04 19.28
N PHE A 359 -21.61 12.22 18.78
CA PHE A 359 -20.37 12.40 18.00
C PHE A 359 -19.17 12.70 18.88
N LEU A 360 -19.34 13.52 19.92
CA LEU A 360 -18.27 13.89 20.83
C LEU A 360 -17.78 12.69 21.65
N ALA A 361 -18.68 11.78 22.05
CA ALA A 361 -18.33 10.51 22.68
C ALA A 361 -17.37 9.69 21.81
N LYS A 362 -17.60 9.65 20.49
CA LYS A 362 -16.69 8.98 19.55
C LYS A 362 -15.35 9.70 19.39
N ALA A 363 -15.33 11.02 19.49
CA ALA A 363 -14.07 11.78 19.46
C ALA A 363 -13.17 11.40 20.65
N ILE A 364 -13.73 11.31 21.86
CA ILE A 364 -12.97 11.00 23.09
C ILE A 364 -12.51 9.53 23.16
N GLU A 365 -13.15 8.63 22.40
CA GLU A 365 -12.73 7.22 22.30
C GLU A 365 -11.47 7.02 21.43
N ILE A 366 -11.13 7.98 20.56
CA ILE A 366 -10.03 7.83 19.59
C ILE A 366 -8.68 7.52 20.26
N PRO A 367 -8.23 8.24 21.32
CA PRO A 367 -6.99 7.91 22.00
C PRO A 367 -6.94 6.46 22.50
N ALA A 368 -8.02 5.96 23.11
CA ALA A 368 -8.10 4.58 23.59
C ALA A 368 -8.05 3.56 22.44
N ARG A 369 -8.65 3.88 21.28
CA ARG A 369 -8.56 3.06 20.06
C ARG A 369 -7.11 2.98 19.54
N ILE A 370 -6.38 4.10 19.56
CA ILE A 370 -4.96 4.16 19.19
C ILE A 370 -4.12 3.33 20.16
N GLU A 371 -4.34 3.46 21.47
CA GLU A 371 -3.65 2.66 22.48
C GLU A 371 -3.90 1.16 22.29
N LYS A 372 -5.15 0.77 22.03
CA LYS A 372 -5.51 -0.62 21.72
C LYS A 372 -4.80 -1.13 20.46
N GLN A 373 -4.71 -0.31 19.41
CA GLN A 373 -3.97 -0.65 18.20
C GLN A 373 -2.47 -0.84 18.52
N MET A 374 -1.89 0.06 19.31
CA MET A 374 -0.50 -0.02 19.73
C MET A 374 -0.21 -1.19 20.69
N ALA A 375 -1.17 -1.60 21.51
CA ALA A 375 -1.03 -2.78 22.37
C ALA A 375 -0.84 -4.08 21.57
N GLY A 376 -1.32 -4.14 20.32
CA GLY A 376 -1.07 -5.25 19.40
C GLY A 376 0.35 -5.28 18.81
N VAL A 377 1.12 -4.19 18.95
CA VAL A 377 2.48 -4.08 18.39
C VAL A 377 3.50 -4.66 19.38
N THR A 378 4.09 -5.80 19.01
CA THR A 378 5.11 -6.50 19.81
C THR A 378 6.38 -5.65 19.98
N GLU A 379 7.16 -5.94 21.03
CA GLU A 379 8.46 -5.26 21.27
C GLU A 379 9.42 -5.41 20.07
N GLN A 380 9.38 -6.56 19.41
CA GLN A 380 10.14 -6.80 18.19
C GLN A 380 9.76 -5.80 17.10
N TYR A 381 8.47 -5.58 16.84
CA TYR A 381 8.00 -4.63 15.84
C TYR A 381 8.24 -3.17 16.25
N ARG A 382 8.16 -2.85 17.54
CA ARG A 382 8.53 -1.52 18.06
C ARG A 382 9.98 -1.19 17.73
N SER A 383 10.89 -2.16 17.88
CA SER A 383 12.31 -1.98 17.53
C SER A 383 12.56 -1.78 16.03
N MET A 384 11.63 -2.20 15.16
CA MET A 384 11.71 -2.01 13.70
C MET A 384 11.07 -0.70 13.23
N TRP A 385 10.27 -0.04 14.07
CA TRP A 385 9.52 1.17 13.72
C TRP A 385 10.44 2.39 13.56
N GLY A 386 10.07 3.32 12.68
CA GLY A 386 10.70 4.65 12.57
C GLY A 386 11.95 4.64 11.68
N THR A 387 12.28 3.47 11.18
CA THR A 387 13.49 3.20 10.42
C THR A 387 13.40 3.67 8.97
N GLN A 388 12.19 3.67 8.42
CA GLN A 388 11.84 4.34 7.16
C GLN A 388 11.53 5.84 7.35
N LYS A 389 11.86 6.42 8.52
CA LYS A 389 11.48 7.78 8.94
C LYS A 389 9.97 8.01 8.95
N LEU A 390 9.19 6.94 9.07
CA LEU A 390 7.75 7.00 9.19
C LEU A 390 7.38 7.36 10.64
N PRO A 391 6.36 8.23 10.85
CA PRO A 391 5.94 8.63 12.19
C PRO A 391 5.46 7.41 12.99
N VAL A 392 5.72 7.43 14.29
CA VAL A 392 5.14 6.45 15.22
C VAL A 392 3.68 6.81 15.44
N LEU A 393 2.80 5.80 15.42
CA LEU A 393 1.42 6.01 15.82
C LEU A 393 1.40 6.32 17.32
N SER A 394 0.96 7.53 17.65
CA SER A 394 0.88 8.03 19.02
C SER A 394 -0.32 8.97 19.16
N ILE A 395 -0.67 9.26 20.41
CA ILE A 395 -1.59 10.34 20.73
C ILE A 395 -0.82 11.65 20.51
N THR A 396 -1.20 12.40 19.48
CA THR A 396 -0.54 13.65 19.11
C THR A 396 -1.14 14.84 19.84
N PRO A 397 -0.44 15.98 19.89
CA PRO A 397 -1.01 17.21 20.47
C PRO A 397 -2.28 17.67 19.76
N ALA A 398 -2.43 17.43 18.45
CA ALA A 398 -3.65 17.72 17.70
C ALA A 398 -4.82 16.82 18.12
N LEU A 399 -4.57 15.53 18.38
CA LEU A 399 -5.56 14.63 18.97
C LEU A 399 -5.97 15.08 20.38
N GLN A 400 -5.01 15.51 21.20
CA GLN A 400 -5.28 16.02 22.54
C GLN A 400 -6.14 17.29 22.51
N LEU A 401 -5.91 18.20 21.55
CA LEU A 401 -6.71 19.39 21.38
C LEU A 401 -8.20 19.05 21.21
N TYR A 402 -8.56 18.28 20.18
CA TYR A 402 -9.97 18.03 19.87
C TYR A 402 -10.61 17.01 20.82
N THR A 403 -9.83 16.10 21.40
CA THR A 403 -10.27 15.27 22.54
C THR A 403 -10.61 16.13 23.76
N GLY A 404 -9.73 17.06 24.14
CA GLY A 404 -9.94 17.93 25.28
C GLY A 404 -11.09 18.92 25.07
N ALA A 405 -11.26 19.43 23.85
CA ALA A 405 -12.41 20.25 23.48
C ALA A 405 -13.74 19.46 23.55
N ALA A 406 -13.76 18.20 23.08
CA ALA A 406 -14.92 17.33 23.22
C ALA A 406 -15.23 17.02 24.70
N GLN A 407 -14.20 16.76 25.52
CA GLN A 407 -14.35 16.54 26.97
C GLN A 407 -14.89 17.77 27.69
N TYR A 408 -14.47 18.97 27.31
CA TYR A 408 -15.03 20.21 27.85
C TYR A 408 -16.54 20.29 27.61
N ILE A 409 -16.99 20.02 26.37
CA ILE A 409 -18.42 20.05 26.00
C ILE A 409 -19.21 18.94 26.71
N LEU A 410 -18.61 17.77 26.93
CA LEU A 410 -19.20 16.65 27.66
C LEU A 410 -19.11 16.77 29.19
N HIS A 411 -18.63 17.91 29.70
CA HIS A 411 -18.45 18.20 31.12
C HIS A 411 -17.42 17.32 31.87
N ASP A 412 -16.50 16.67 31.16
CA ASP A 412 -15.32 16.00 31.74
C ASP A 412 -14.14 16.99 31.86
N TRP A 413 -14.31 17.97 32.74
CA TRP A 413 -13.41 19.12 32.84
C TRP A 413 -12.01 18.78 33.36
N GLU A 414 -11.88 17.73 34.19
CA GLU A 414 -10.58 17.30 34.70
C GLU A 414 -9.73 16.76 33.55
N GLN A 415 -10.29 15.86 32.73
CA GLN A 415 -9.55 15.30 31.62
C GLN A 415 -9.36 16.30 30.46
N ALA A 416 -10.34 17.19 30.27
CA ALA A 416 -10.23 18.31 29.32
C ALA A 416 -9.02 19.20 29.64
N GLU A 417 -8.82 19.55 30.92
CA GLU A 417 -7.68 20.39 31.35
C GLU A 417 -6.33 19.74 31.02
N ILE A 418 -6.20 18.44 31.33
CA ILE A 418 -4.98 17.67 31.05
C ILE A 418 -4.65 17.69 29.56
N ASN A 419 -5.64 17.37 28.72
CA ASN A 419 -5.44 17.27 27.28
C ASN A 419 -5.21 18.64 26.61
N LEU A 420 -6.01 19.65 26.95
CA LEU A 420 -5.88 21.00 26.39
C LEU A 420 -4.57 21.68 26.80
N LYS A 421 -4.12 21.47 28.03
CA LYS A 421 -2.83 21.98 28.50
C LYS A 421 -1.66 21.32 27.75
N ALA A 422 -1.68 19.99 27.64
CA ALA A 422 -0.66 19.26 26.90
C ALA A 422 -0.60 19.71 25.42
N ALA A 423 -1.77 19.87 24.78
CA ALA A 423 -1.88 20.38 23.42
C ALA A 423 -1.30 21.81 23.30
N PHE A 424 -1.70 22.73 24.17
CA PHE A 424 -1.20 24.11 24.14
C PHE A 424 0.32 24.20 24.31
N GLU A 425 0.89 23.40 25.21
CA GLU A 425 2.34 23.41 25.49
C GLU A 425 3.16 22.84 24.32
N THR A 426 2.65 21.81 23.64
CA THR A 426 3.43 21.01 22.68
C THR A 426 3.09 21.24 21.20
N ILE A 427 1.95 21.85 20.86
CA ILE A 427 1.62 22.20 19.47
C ILE A 427 2.57 23.30 18.97
N ASP A 428 3.21 23.01 17.82
CA ASP A 428 4.02 23.97 17.07
C ASP A 428 3.20 24.84 16.10
N ASN A 429 2.12 24.30 15.53
CA ASN A 429 1.27 25.03 14.60
C ASN A 429 0.55 26.20 15.32
N LYS A 430 0.77 27.43 14.87
CA LYS A 430 0.26 28.65 15.50
C LYS A 430 -1.27 28.67 15.63
N GLU A 431 -1.99 28.22 14.59
CA GLU A 431 -3.45 28.23 14.54
C GLU A 431 -4.02 27.21 15.55
N LEU A 432 -3.56 25.96 15.49
CA LEU A 432 -3.99 24.91 16.42
C LEU A 432 -3.60 25.25 17.87
N LYS A 433 -2.44 25.88 18.10
CA LYS A 433 -2.04 26.35 19.43
C LYS A 433 -2.97 27.45 19.93
N GLY A 434 -3.42 28.34 19.04
CA GLY A 434 -4.43 29.36 19.32
C GLY A 434 -5.78 28.76 19.69
N GLU A 435 -6.23 27.72 18.96
CA GLU A 435 -7.44 26.96 19.30
C GLU A 435 -7.34 26.28 20.67
N ALA A 436 -6.20 25.63 20.97
CA ALA A 436 -5.95 25.03 22.28
C ALA A 436 -6.00 26.06 23.41
N ALA A 437 -5.38 27.23 23.21
CA ALA A 437 -5.43 28.35 24.15
C ALA A 437 -6.86 28.85 24.36
N MET A 438 -7.68 28.89 23.30
CA MET A 438 -9.07 29.32 23.37
C MET A 438 -9.90 28.39 24.26
N TRP A 439 -9.89 27.09 23.99
CA TRP A 439 -10.61 26.10 24.80
C TRP A 439 -10.12 26.08 26.25
N LEU A 440 -8.80 26.14 26.47
CA LEU A 440 -8.23 26.18 27.81
C LEU A 440 -8.61 27.45 28.58
N SER A 441 -8.72 28.60 27.90
CA SER A 441 -9.17 29.86 28.52
C SER A 441 -10.60 29.76 29.01
N VAL A 442 -11.50 29.21 28.18
CA VAL A 442 -12.92 29.03 28.53
C VAL A 442 -13.04 28.10 29.74
N LEU A 443 -12.30 26.98 29.73
CA LEU A 443 -12.27 26.02 30.84
C LEU A 443 -11.78 26.66 32.15
N TYR A 444 -10.68 27.42 32.13
CA TYR A 444 -10.17 28.08 33.33
C TYR A 444 -11.11 29.16 33.88
N LEU A 445 -11.79 29.91 33.01
CA LEU A 445 -12.82 30.86 33.46
C LEU A 445 -13.99 30.13 34.13
N LYS A 446 -14.40 28.98 33.60
CA LYS A 446 -15.46 28.15 34.20
C LYS A 446 -15.07 27.56 35.56
N GLN A 447 -13.80 27.20 35.73
CA GLN A 447 -13.24 26.67 36.98
C GLN A 447 -12.83 27.77 38.00
N GLU A 448 -13.16 29.03 37.75
CA GLU A 448 -12.78 30.18 38.58
C GLU A 448 -11.25 30.34 38.77
N LYS A 449 -10.47 29.85 37.81
CA LYS A 449 -9.00 29.95 37.76
C LYS A 449 -8.55 31.24 37.08
N ASP A 450 -8.95 32.38 37.64
CA ASP A 450 -8.81 33.71 37.03
C ASP A 450 -7.37 34.08 36.64
N GLN A 451 -6.38 33.68 37.45
CA GLN A 451 -4.99 33.98 37.16
C GLN A 451 -4.52 33.21 35.92
N GLN A 452 -4.74 31.90 35.89
CA GLN A 452 -4.37 31.05 34.76
C GLN A 452 -5.12 31.47 33.49
N ALA A 453 -6.42 31.80 33.61
CA ALA A 453 -7.21 32.30 32.49
C ALA A 453 -6.60 33.58 31.88
N ARG A 454 -6.22 34.57 32.70
CA ARG A 454 -5.58 35.81 32.22
C ARG A 454 -4.27 35.55 31.48
N GLU A 455 -3.46 34.63 31.99
CA GLU A 455 -2.18 34.26 31.39
C GLU A 455 -2.35 33.59 30.02
N ILE A 456 -3.27 32.63 29.91
CA ILE A 456 -3.55 31.95 28.63
C ILE A 456 -4.20 32.89 27.62
N VAL A 457 -5.16 33.73 28.04
CA VAL A 457 -5.79 34.73 27.16
C VAL A 457 -4.75 35.70 26.59
N ALA A 458 -3.81 36.18 27.40
CA ALA A 458 -2.75 37.07 26.94
C ALA A 458 -1.82 36.42 25.90
N GLN A 459 -1.58 35.12 26.02
CA GLN A 459 -0.83 34.34 25.03
C GLN A 459 -1.67 34.07 23.77
N GLY A 460 -2.93 33.68 23.93
CA GLY A 460 -3.87 33.37 22.86
C GLY A 460 -4.10 34.55 21.89
N LYS A 461 -4.18 35.78 22.40
CA LYS A 461 -4.27 37.01 21.58
C LYS A 461 -3.12 37.18 20.59
N LYS A 462 -1.94 36.61 20.88
CA LYS A 462 -0.78 36.66 19.97
C LYS A 462 -0.81 35.54 18.93
N LEU A 463 -1.61 34.51 19.17
CA LEU A 463 -1.67 33.29 18.37
C LEU A 463 -2.82 33.33 17.34
N MET A 464 -3.96 33.91 17.68
CA MET A 464 -5.16 33.88 16.85
C MET A 464 -5.85 35.24 16.80
N ASP A 465 -6.32 35.63 15.62
CA ASP A 465 -7.12 36.85 15.43
C ASP A 465 -8.52 36.67 16.03
N ASN A 466 -9.13 37.75 16.51
CA ASN A 466 -10.44 37.73 17.19
C ASN A 466 -10.52 36.76 18.39
N PHE A 467 -9.39 36.46 19.05
CA PHE A 467 -9.32 35.49 20.14
C PHE A 467 -10.35 35.72 21.26
N GLU A 468 -10.45 36.95 21.77
CA GLU A 468 -11.39 37.28 22.85
C GLU A 468 -12.85 37.13 22.42
N GLY A 469 -13.17 37.49 21.16
CA GLY A 469 -14.50 37.31 20.60
C GLY A 469 -14.90 35.84 20.58
N ASN A 470 -13.97 34.96 20.20
CA ASN A 470 -14.20 33.52 20.17
C ASN A 470 -14.38 32.93 21.58
N VAL A 471 -13.55 33.34 22.55
CA VAL A 471 -13.68 32.91 23.96
C VAL A 471 -15.03 33.36 24.54
N ILE A 472 -15.43 34.62 24.33
CA ILE A 472 -16.73 35.13 24.79
C ILE A 472 -17.88 34.39 24.12
N GLY A 473 -17.75 34.06 22.83
CA GLY A 473 -18.74 33.27 22.09
C GLY A 473 -18.97 31.90 22.72
N LEU A 474 -17.89 31.18 23.02
CA LEU A 474 -17.96 29.85 23.65
C LEU A 474 -18.58 29.90 25.05
N ILE A 475 -18.22 30.89 25.87
CA ILE A 475 -18.81 31.07 27.21
C ILE A 475 -20.32 31.28 27.11
N LYS A 476 -20.79 32.06 26.12
CA LYS A 476 -22.24 32.28 25.95
C LYS A 476 -22.97 31.00 25.57
N LEU A 477 -22.39 30.15 24.73
CA LEU A 477 -22.97 28.87 24.34
C LEU A 477 -23.12 27.92 25.53
N ASP A 478 -22.14 27.89 26.42
CA ASP A 478 -22.12 27.08 27.65
C ASP A 478 -23.08 27.59 28.76
N VAL A 479 -23.67 28.78 28.59
CA VAL A 479 -24.67 29.36 29.52
C VAL A 479 -26.11 29.15 29.03
N ILE A 480 -26.28 28.86 27.73
CA ILE A 480 -27.59 28.62 27.10
C ILE A 480 -28.02 27.15 27.26
N ASN A 481 -27.04 26.25 27.42
CA ASN A 481 -27.21 24.82 27.71
C ASN A 481 -27.03 24.55 29.20
#